data_AF-X1JHG5-F1
#
_entry.id   AF-X1JHG5-F1
#
_cell.length_a   1.000
_cell.length_b   1.000
_cell.length_c   1.000
_cell.angle_alpha   90.00
_cell.angle_beta   90.00
_cell.angle_gamma   90.00
#
_symmetry.space_group_name_H-M   'P 1'
#
loop_
_entity.id
_entity.type
_entity.pdbx_description
1 polymer ?
#
loop_
_entity_poly.entity_id
_entity_poly.type
_entity_poly.pdbx_seq_one_letter_code
_entity_poly.pdbx_strand_id
1 'polypeptide(L)'
;WYDPQNLLTFGVGVLVGTLAPGACRVSVDSKNVFNNGIGSANVGGFFGAEIKFAGFDNIIISGKAKNPVYLWICNKNVEIRDA
;
A
#
# COMPACT_ATOMS: atom_id res chain seq x y z
N TRP A 1 17.02 -2.07 -0.71
CA TRP A 1 16.02 -1.07 -0.25
C TRP A 1 15.98 0.17 -1.11
N TYR A 2 17.13 0.80 -1.40
CA TYR A 2 17.19 2.01 -2.24
C TYR A 2 17.12 1.73 -3.75
N ASP A 3 17.22 0.45 -4.14
CA ASP A 3 17.07 -0.01 -5.52
C ASP A 3 15.65 0.33 -6.02
N PRO A 4 15.51 1.11 -7.12
CA PRO A 4 14.21 1.43 -7.71
C PRO A 4 13.41 0.21 -8.17
N GLN A 5 14.04 -0.95 -8.35
CA GLN A 5 13.32 -2.21 -8.66
C GLN A 5 12.70 -2.87 -7.42
N ASN A 6 13.07 -2.43 -6.22
CA ASN A 6 12.46 -2.93 -5.00
C ASN A 6 11.01 -2.47 -4.92
N LEU A 7 10.09 -3.42 -4.77
CA LEU A 7 8.66 -3.13 -4.65
C LEU A 7 8.32 -2.74 -3.22
N LEU A 8 7.50 -1.70 -3.07
CA LEU A 8 6.77 -1.40 -1.85
C LEU A 8 5.30 -1.66 -2.11
N THR A 9 4.71 -2.64 -1.42
CA THR A 9 3.33 -3.06 -1.66
C THR A 9 2.47 -2.78 -0.45
N PHE A 10 1.26 -2.27 -0.68
CA PHE A 10 0.18 -2.16 0.30
C PHE A 10 -0.94 -3.08 -0.16
N GLY A 11 -1.23 -4.13 0.60
CA GLY A 11 -2.26 -5.12 0.27
C GLY A 11 -3.32 -5.20 1.35
N VAL A 12 -4.58 -5.37 0.93
CA VAL A 12 -5.72 -5.56 1.84
C VAL A 12 -6.33 -6.95 1.66
N GLY A 13 -6.77 -7.55 2.77
CA GLY A 13 -7.42 -8.86 2.74
C GLY A 13 -8.79 -8.82 2.06
N VAL A 14 -9.24 -9.97 1.54
CA VAL A 14 -10.52 -10.10 0.82
C VAL A 14 -11.74 -9.66 1.65
N LEU A 15 -11.68 -9.83 2.97
CA LEU A 15 -12.75 -9.44 3.89
C LEU A 15 -12.71 -7.96 4.29
N VAL A 16 -11.63 -7.24 3.97
CA VAL A 16 -11.51 -5.82 4.33
C VAL A 16 -12.59 -5.02 3.61
N GLY A 17 -13.21 -4.09 4.33
CA GLY A 17 -14.34 -3.29 3.83
C GLY A 17 -15.70 -4.00 3.94
N THR A 18 -15.76 -5.20 4.52
CA THR A 18 -17.02 -5.89 4.84
C THR A 18 -17.41 -5.72 6.32
N LEU A 19 -18.54 -6.30 6.74
CA LEU A 19 -18.97 -6.35 8.14
C LEU A 19 -18.26 -7.45 8.97
N ALA A 20 -17.28 -8.15 8.39
CA ALA A 20 -16.52 -9.16 9.12
C ALA A 20 -15.77 -8.52 10.32
N PRO A 21 -15.92 -9.04 11.55
CA PRO A 21 -15.29 -8.47 12.73
C PRO A 21 -13.77 -8.34 12.59
N GLY A 22 -13.24 -7.13 12.78
CA GLY A 22 -11.79 -6.87 12.74
C GLY A 22 -11.15 -6.91 11.34
N ALA A 23 -11.94 -6.97 10.26
CA ALA A 23 -11.45 -6.99 8.89
C ALA A 23 -10.99 -5.58 8.42
N CYS A 24 -9.87 -5.11 8.99
CA CYS A 24 -9.34 -3.76 8.76
C CYS A 24 -7.82 -3.73 8.56
N ARG A 25 -7.21 -4.89 8.30
CA ARG A 25 -5.74 -5.02 8.25
C ARG A 25 -5.20 -4.70 6.85
N VAL A 26 -4.09 -3.97 6.82
CA VAL A 26 -3.27 -3.69 5.63
C VAL A 26 -1.91 -4.34 5.85
N SER A 27 -1.46 -5.15 4.90
CA SER A 27 -0.08 -5.64 4.83
C SER A 27 0.77 -4.64 4.05
N VAL A 28 1.93 -4.30 4.59
CA VAL A 28 2.94 -3.49 3.93
C VAL A 28 4.20 -4.34 3.78
N ASP A 29 4.54 -4.67 2.55
CA ASP A 29 5.59 -5.64 2.25
C ASP A 29 6.63 -5.05 1.30
N SER A 30 7.90 -5.42 1.52
CA SER A 30 9.02 -5.06 0.64
C SER A 30 10.22 -5.99 0.88
N LYS A 31 11.21 -5.96 -0.01
CA LYS A 31 12.51 -6.57 0.28
C LYS A 31 13.24 -5.74 1.34
N ASN A 32 13.49 -6.33 2.50
CA ASN A 32 13.99 -5.58 3.66
C ASN A 32 15.50 -5.29 3.58
N VAL A 33 15.94 -4.30 4.37
CA VAL A 33 17.35 -3.89 4.48
C VAL A 33 18.22 -4.84 5.28
N PHE A 34 17.61 -5.57 6.21
CA PHE A 34 18.31 -6.26 7.27
C PHE A 34 18.99 -7.53 6.76
N ASN A 35 18.25 -8.32 5.97
CA ASN A 35 18.73 -9.60 5.45
C ASN A 35 18.39 -9.82 3.97
N ASN A 36 17.88 -8.81 3.27
CA ASN A 36 17.50 -8.90 1.86
C ASN A 36 16.38 -9.94 1.58
N GLY A 37 15.69 -10.41 2.62
CA GLY A 37 14.50 -11.24 2.51
C GLY A 37 13.22 -10.40 2.50
N ILE A 38 12.09 -11.04 2.76
CA ILE A 38 10.79 -10.36 2.87
C ILE A 38 10.73 -9.63 4.22
N GLY A 39 10.40 -8.34 4.18
CA GLY A 39 9.95 -7.58 5.34
C GLY A 39 8.47 -7.32 5.23
N SER A 40 7.75 -7.61 6.30
CA SER A 40 6.30 -7.45 6.39
C SER A 40 5.95 -6.63 7.62
N ALA A 41 5.05 -5.67 7.44
CA ALA A 41 4.43 -4.92 8.50
C ALA A 41 2.92 -4.96 8.35
N ASN A 42 2.19 -4.81 9.45
CA ASN A 42 0.75 -4.91 9.44
C ASN A 42 0.12 -3.81 10.28
N VAL A 43 -0.80 -3.06 9.68
CA VAL A 43 -1.47 -1.92 10.29
C VAL A 43 -2.98 -2.09 10.20
N GLY A 44 -3.69 -1.66 11.25
CA GLY A 44 -5.16 -1.63 11.28
C GLY A 44 -5.71 -0.24 10.97
N GLY A 45 -6.96 0.01 11.36
CA GLY A 45 -7.60 1.32 11.20
C GLY A 45 -8.43 1.40 9.93
N PHE A 46 -8.54 2.59 9.34
CA PHE A 46 -9.50 2.84 8.25
C PHE A 46 -8.89 2.77 6.85
N PHE A 47 -7.56 2.91 6.72
CA PHE A 47 -6.89 3.01 5.42
C PHE A 47 -7.18 1.81 4.50
N GLY A 48 -7.20 0.59 5.04
CA GLY A 48 -7.48 -0.60 4.24
C GLY A 48 -8.90 -0.64 3.68
N ALA A 49 -9.89 -0.19 4.46
CA ALA A 49 -11.28 -0.11 3.99
C ALA A 49 -11.41 0.95 2.90
N GLU A 50 -10.77 2.12 3.04
CA GLU A 50 -10.76 3.17 2.03
C GLU A 50 -10.13 2.72 0.70
N ILE A 51 -9.06 1.90 0.73
CA ILE A 51 -8.50 1.28 -0.49
C ILE A 51 -9.55 0.42 -1.20
N LYS A 52 -10.26 -0.44 -0.44
CA LYS A 52 -11.33 -1.30 -0.98
C LYS A 52 -12.48 -0.49 -1.55
N PHE A 53 -12.93 0.55 -0.85
CA PHE A 53 -14.01 1.41 -1.30
C PHE A 53 -13.63 2.24 -2.54
N ALA A 54 -12.35 2.62 -2.67
CA ALA A 54 -11.83 3.22 -3.90
C ALA A 54 -11.78 2.24 -5.09
N GLY A 55 -11.95 0.94 -4.86
CA GLY A 55 -12.03 -0.09 -5.89
C GLY A 55 -10.74 -0.88 -6.11
N PHE A 56 -9.81 -0.88 -5.15
CA PHE A 56 -8.53 -1.56 -5.27
C PHE A 56 -8.33 -2.61 -4.16
N ASP A 57 -7.52 -3.62 -4.44
CA ASP A 57 -7.06 -4.60 -3.44
C ASP A 57 -5.59 -4.40 -3.07
N ASN A 58 -4.79 -3.86 -3.99
CA ASN A 58 -3.36 -3.70 -3.80
C ASN A 58 -2.87 -2.42 -4.46
N ILE A 59 -1.94 -1.73 -3.80
CA ILE A 59 -1.15 -0.62 -4.35
C ILE A 59 0.29 -1.10 -4.40
N ILE A 60 0.88 -1.13 -5.59
CA ILE A 60 2.26 -1.58 -5.82
C ILE A 60 3.05 -0.39 -6.31
N ILE A 61 4.00 0.06 -5.49
CA ILE A 61 4.92 1.17 -5.82
C ILE A 61 6.25 0.57 -6.26
N SER A 62 6.71 1.00 -7.43
CA SER A 62 8.03 0.68 -7.98
C SER A 62 8.67 1.95 -8.53
N GLY A 63 9.98 1.90 -8.76
CA GLY A 63 10.75 3.04 -9.24
C GLY A 63 11.13 4.00 -8.12
N LYS A 64 11.54 5.21 -8.54
CA LYS A 64 11.96 6.29 -7.64
C LYS A 64 11.61 7.63 -8.28
N ALA A 65 10.84 8.46 -7.59
CA ALA A 65 10.54 9.81 -8.04
C ALA A 65 11.78 10.71 -7.99
N LYS A 66 11.85 11.70 -8.89
CA LYS A 66 12.96 12.68 -8.93
C LYS A 66 12.87 13.71 -7.79
N ASN A 67 11.65 14.09 -7.41
CA ASN A 67 11.31 15.02 -6.33
C ASN A 67 10.34 14.33 -5.35
N PRO A 68 10.16 14.85 -4.13
CA PRO A 68 9.11 14.39 -3.22
C PRO A 68 7.73 14.46 -3.88
N VAL A 69 6.96 13.37 -3.75
CA VAL A 69 5.61 13.26 -4.29
C VAL A 69 4.76 12.38 -3.38
N TYR A 70 3.44 12.51 -3.47
CA TYR A 70 2.49 11.60 -2.85
C TYR A 70 1.52 11.02 -3.88
N LEU A 71 1.01 9.83 -3.58
CA LEU A 71 -0.05 9.18 -4.35
C LEU A 71 -1.40 9.60 -3.78
N TRP A 72 -2.25 10.19 -4.62
CA TRP A 72 -3.63 10.52 -4.30
C TRP A 72 -4.57 9.57 -5.03
N ILE A 73 -5.47 8.93 -4.29
CA ILE A 73 -6.50 8.04 -4.83
C ILE A 73 -7.86 8.55 -4.36
N CYS A 74 -8.75 8.81 -5.30
CA CYS A 74 -10.15 9.09 -5.04
C CYS A 74 -10.99 8.28 -6.03
N ASN A 75 -11.43 7.10 -5.60
CA ASN A 75 -12.07 6.12 -6.46
C ASN A 75 -11.21 5.83 -7.71
N LYS A 76 -11.79 5.97 -8.90
CA LYS A 76 -11.08 5.75 -10.18
C LYS A 76 -10.05 6.83 -10.53
N ASN A 77 -10.01 7.95 -9.80
CA ASN A 77 -9.05 9.02 -10.05
C ASN A 77 -7.79 8.75 -9.24
N VAL A 78 -6.67 8.53 -9.93
CA VAL A 78 -5.37 8.21 -9.34
C VAL A 78 -4.34 9.18 -9.89
N GLU A 79 -3.66 9.90 -9.00
CA GLU A 79 -2.71 10.94 -9.35
C GLU A 79 -1.46 10.88 -8.49
N ILE A 80 -0.30 11.18 -9.09
CA ILE A 80 0.93 11.48 -8.36
C ILE A 80 1.04 13.00 -8.28
N ARG A 81 1.12 13.55 -7.07
CA ARG A 81 1.13 15.00 -6.79
C ARG A 81 2.41 15.41 -6.07
N ASP A 82 2.81 16.66 -6.25
CA ASP A 82 3.97 17.28 -5.58
C ASP A 82 3.74 17.33 -4.04
N ALA A 83 4.80 17.07 -3.26
CA ALA A 83 4.73 16.92 -1.80
C ALA A 83 5.66 17.90 -1.05
#